data_AF-A0AAV5JVA2-F1
#
_entry.id   AF-A0AAV5JVA2-F1
#
_cell.length_a   1.000
_cell.length_b   1.000
_cell.length_c   1.000
_cell.angle_alpha   90.00
_cell.angle_beta   90.00
_cell.angle_gamma   90.00
#
_symmetry.space_group_name_H-M   'P 1'
#
loop_
_entity.id
_entity.type
_entity.pdbx_description
1 polymer ?
#
loop_
_entity_poly.entity_id
_entity_poly.type
_entity_poly.pdbx_seq_one_letter_code
_entity_poly.pdbx_strand_id
1 'polypeptide(L)'
;MSVSEDARYLAYGLSSSGSDWVTIKVMHVEDKTVEPDTLSWVKFSSINWTHDNKGFFYCRYPAPKEGENIDAGTETNTNLYHELYYHFLGTDQSEDILCWRDSENPKFMFRGSVTDDGKVSLYV
;
A
#
# COMPACT_ATOMS: atom_id res chain seq x y z
N MET A 1 -0.67 1.83 10.08
CA MET A 1 -0.22 3.24 10.04
C MET A 1 1.30 3.26 10.18
N SER A 2 1.97 4.27 9.64
CA SER A 2 3.43 4.43 9.68
C SER A 2 3.81 5.90 9.50
N VAL A 3 4.81 6.35 10.24
CA VAL A 3 5.31 7.75 10.22
C VAL A 3 6.58 7.80 9.38
N SER A 4 6.77 8.86 8.59
CA SER A 4 8.01 9.08 7.83
C SER A 4 9.22 9.25 8.77
N GLU A 5 10.43 8.98 8.30
CA GLU A 5 11.65 9.07 9.12
C GLU A 5 11.89 10.48 9.67
N ASP A 6 11.49 11.50 8.92
CA ASP A 6 11.54 12.91 9.34
C ASP A 6 10.35 13.37 10.20
N ALA A 7 9.42 12.46 10.52
CA ALA A 7 8.19 12.70 11.27
C ALA A 7 7.25 13.76 10.69
N ARG A 8 7.39 14.12 9.40
CA ARG A 8 6.51 15.09 8.73
C ARG A 8 5.19 14.51 8.26
N TYR A 9 5.18 13.24 7.89
CA TYR A 9 4.04 12.58 7.28
C TYR A 9 3.61 11.34 8.07
N LEU A 10 2.30 11.15 8.16
CA LEU A 10 1.68 9.94 8.64
C LEU A 10 0.89 9.29 7.50
N ALA A 11 1.28 8.08 7.13
CA ALA A 11 0.49 7.21 6.26
C ALA A 11 -0.38 6.28 7.11
N TYR A 12 -1.68 6.24 6.86
CA TYR A 12 -2.65 5.49 7.65
C TYR A 12 -3.67 4.77 6.78
N GLY A 13 -4.08 3.59 7.23
CA GLY A 13 -5.08 2.77 6.54
C GLY A 13 -6.46 3.02 7.11
N LEU A 14 -7.45 3.16 6.22
CA LEU A 14 -8.87 3.21 6.55
C LEU A 14 -9.55 1.95 6.01
N SER A 15 -10.24 1.22 6.88
CA SER A 15 -11.11 0.10 6.52
C SER A 15 -12.58 0.50 6.68
N SER A 16 -13.46 0.03 5.80
CA SER A 16 -14.90 0.25 5.90
C SER A 16 -15.63 -1.03 6.28
N SER A 17 -16.68 -0.92 7.11
CA SER A 17 -17.59 -2.03 7.45
C SER A 17 -16.92 -3.31 7.99
N GLY A 18 -15.75 -3.19 8.63
CA GLY A 18 -15.00 -4.34 9.16
C GLY A 18 -14.28 -5.17 8.08
N SER A 19 -14.22 -4.69 6.85
CA SER A 19 -13.47 -5.30 5.76
C SER A 19 -11.96 -5.23 6.01
N ASP A 20 -11.23 -6.25 5.59
CA ASP A 20 -9.77 -6.25 5.54
C ASP A 20 -9.22 -5.37 4.39
N TRP A 21 -10.08 -4.89 3.48
CA TRP A 21 -9.69 -3.90 2.48
C TRP A 21 -9.40 -2.57 3.14
N VAL A 22 -8.28 -1.98 2.72
CA VAL A 22 -7.75 -0.74 3.25
C VAL A 22 -7.59 0.25 2.11
N THR A 23 -7.96 1.49 2.38
CA THR A 23 -7.48 2.66 1.62
C THR A 23 -6.39 3.33 2.44
N ILE A 24 -5.18 3.43 1.89
CA ILE A 24 -4.12 4.24 2.52
C ILE A 24 -4.34 5.71 2.16
N LYS A 25 -4.21 6.56 3.17
CA LYS A 25 -4.17 8.02 3.08
C LYS A 25 -2.88 8.53 3.71
N VAL A 26 -2.45 9.72 3.31
CA VAL A 26 -1.29 10.40 3.91
C VAL A 26 -1.75 11.75 4.49
N MET A 27 -1.20 12.14 5.62
CA MET A 27 -1.43 13.45 6.21
C MET A 27 -0.14 14.05 6.78
N HIS A 28 -0.07 15.37 6.79
CA HIS A 28 0.92 16.11 7.57
C HIS A 28 0.69 15.91 9.07
N VAL A 29 1.76 15.64 9.82
CA VAL A 29 1.69 15.41 11.26
C VAL A 29 1.42 16.71 12.04
N GLU A 30 1.99 17.82 11.58
CA GLU A 30 1.96 19.11 12.28
C GLU A 30 0.55 19.69 12.39
N ASP A 31 -0.16 19.77 11.26
CA ASP A 31 -1.45 20.46 11.13
C ASP A 31 -2.62 19.53 10.79
N LYS A 32 -2.34 18.23 10.55
CA LYS A 32 -3.31 17.20 10.15
C LYS A 32 -3.94 17.44 8.79
N THR A 33 -3.31 18.26 7.94
CA THR A 33 -3.72 18.42 6.55
C THR A 33 -3.53 17.10 5.82
N VAL A 34 -4.58 16.63 5.14
CA VAL A 34 -4.59 15.37 4.41
C VAL A 34 -4.09 15.62 2.98
N GLU A 35 -3.11 14.84 2.54
CA GLU A 35 -2.58 14.85 1.19
C GLU A 35 -3.59 14.25 0.20
N PRO A 36 -3.52 14.61 -1.10
CA PRO A 36 -4.40 14.03 -2.13
C PRO A 36 -4.17 12.51 -2.31
N ASP A 37 -3.01 12.01 -1.91
CA ASP A 37 -2.55 10.64 -2.00
C ASP A 37 -3.59 9.64 -1.46
N THR A 38 -4.05 8.76 -2.35
CA THR A 38 -5.10 7.79 -2.06
C THR A 38 -4.76 6.46 -2.72
N LEU A 39 -4.46 5.44 -1.92
CA LEU A 39 -4.05 4.14 -2.43
C LEU A 39 -5.11 3.09 -2.08
N SER A 40 -5.74 2.55 -3.11
CA SER A 40 -6.81 1.56 -3.02
C SER A 40 -6.28 0.14 -3.21
N TRP A 41 -7.15 -0.85 -2.99
CA TRP A 41 -6.86 -2.27 -3.17
C TRP A 41 -5.73 -2.80 -2.28
N VAL A 42 -5.51 -2.12 -1.14
CA VAL A 42 -4.54 -2.55 -0.13
C VAL A 42 -5.22 -3.55 0.80
N LYS A 43 -4.56 -4.67 1.05
CA LYS A 43 -4.99 -5.68 2.02
C LYS A 43 -3.76 -6.47 2.45
N PHE A 44 -3.68 -6.84 3.72
CA PHE A 44 -2.52 -7.57 4.29
C PHE A 44 -1.14 -6.92 4.06
N SER A 45 -1.09 -5.58 4.08
CA SER A 45 0.11 -4.78 3.80
C SER A 45 0.73 -4.10 5.03
N SER A 46 2.05 -3.93 5.04
CA SER A 46 2.76 -2.92 5.85
C SER A 46 2.89 -1.60 5.07
N ILE A 47 3.32 -0.52 5.73
CA ILE A 47 3.69 0.76 5.11
C ILE A 47 5.10 1.09 5.57
N ASN A 48 6.07 1.10 4.65
CA ASN A 48 7.48 1.23 4.99
C ASN A 48 8.10 2.40 4.23
N TRP A 49 8.31 3.50 4.93
CA TRP A 49 8.92 4.70 4.38
C TRP A 49 10.38 4.47 4.00
N THR A 50 10.82 5.08 2.91
CA THR A 50 12.24 5.22 2.62
C THR A 50 12.84 6.34 3.46
N HIS A 51 14.14 6.23 3.77
CA HIS A 51 14.83 7.22 4.59
C HIS A 51 14.99 8.59 3.92
N ASP A 52 14.76 8.68 2.61
CA ASP A 52 14.71 9.96 1.90
C ASP A 52 13.35 10.66 1.98
N ASN A 53 12.37 10.05 2.67
CA ASN A 53 11.02 10.57 2.92
C ASN A 53 10.21 10.90 1.65
N LYS A 54 10.61 10.40 0.49
CA LYS A 54 9.91 10.65 -0.78
C LYS A 54 8.72 9.75 -1.01
N GLY A 55 8.58 8.68 -0.23
CA GLY A 55 7.58 7.66 -0.48
C GLY A 55 7.73 6.45 0.41
N PHE A 56 6.92 5.44 0.13
CA PHE A 56 6.87 4.22 0.92
C PHE A 56 6.53 2.99 0.08
N PHE A 57 7.02 1.85 0.56
CA PHE A 57 6.63 0.54 0.06
C PHE A 57 5.32 0.09 0.71
N TYR A 58 4.44 -0.46 -0.11
CA TYR A 58 3.20 -1.10 0.32
C TYR A 58 2.85 -2.23 -0.64
N CYS A 59 1.95 -3.10 -0.22
CA CYS A 59 1.42 -4.17 -1.06
C CYS A 59 -0.05 -3.93 -1.36
N ARG A 60 -0.46 -4.32 -2.57
CA ARG A 60 -1.87 -4.32 -2.99
C ARG A 60 -2.18 -5.56 -3.81
N TYR A 61 -3.48 -5.79 -4.01
CA TYR A 61 -3.97 -6.72 -5.02
C TYR A 61 -4.31 -5.96 -6.31
N PRO A 62 -4.33 -6.64 -7.46
CA PRO A 62 -4.76 -6.04 -8.71
C PRO A 62 -6.17 -5.46 -8.57
N ALA A 63 -6.35 -4.26 -9.12
CA ALA A 63 -7.69 -3.67 -9.21
C ALA A 63 -8.59 -4.56 -10.09
N PRO A 64 -9.90 -4.61 -9.81
CA PRO A 64 -10.88 -5.25 -10.68
C PRO A 64 -10.83 -4.67 -12.09
N LYS A 65 -11.19 -5.47 -13.09
CA LYS A 65 -11.34 -4.93 -14.44
C LYS A 65 -12.54 -3.99 -14.51
N GLU A 66 -12.46 -2.98 -15.36
CA GLU A 66 -13.56 -2.05 -15.58
C GLU A 66 -14.85 -2.82 -15.94
N GLY A 67 -15.93 -2.58 -15.18
CA GLY A 67 -17.21 -3.30 -15.31
C GLY A 67 -17.39 -4.52 -14.40
N GLU A 68 -16.35 -4.99 -13.70
CA GLU A 68 -16.50 -5.96 -12.61
C GLU A 68 -16.98 -5.24 -11.34
N ASN A 69 -18.26 -5.35 -11.04
CA ASN A 69 -18.81 -4.90 -9.75
C ASN A 69 -18.36 -5.88 -8.65
N ILE A 70 -17.22 -5.58 -8.02
CA ILE A 70 -16.81 -6.26 -6.80
C ILE A 70 -17.29 -5.43 -5.62
N ASP A 71 -18.19 -5.99 -4.82
CA ASP A 71 -18.61 -5.40 -3.56
C ASP A 71 -17.52 -5.63 -2.51
N ALA A 72 -16.50 -4.76 -2.53
CA ALA A 72 -15.30 -4.87 -1.71
C ALA A 72 -15.64 -4.93 -0.20
N GLY A 73 -15.39 -6.07 0.42
CA GLY A 73 -15.70 -6.41 1.81
C GLY A 73 -16.77 -7.50 1.96
N THR A 74 -17.54 -7.82 0.92
CA THR A 74 -18.54 -8.90 0.96
C THR A 74 -18.24 -10.02 -0.06
N GLU A 75 -17.22 -9.83 -0.91
CA GLU A 75 -16.80 -10.84 -1.86
C GLU A 75 -16.22 -12.09 -1.17
N THR A 76 -16.48 -13.25 -1.76
CA THR A 76 -15.94 -14.55 -1.33
C THR A 76 -14.81 -15.04 -2.23
N ASN A 77 -14.37 -14.20 -3.17
CA ASN A 77 -13.30 -14.52 -4.10
C ASN A 77 -11.97 -14.65 -3.37
N THR A 78 -11.11 -15.54 -3.86
CA THR A 78 -9.74 -15.65 -3.37
C THR A 78 -8.92 -14.47 -3.91
N ASN A 79 -8.26 -13.73 -3.02
CA ASN A 79 -7.30 -12.70 -3.41
C ASN A 79 -6.02 -13.37 -3.94
N LEU A 80 -5.66 -13.07 -5.17
CA LEU A 80 -4.52 -13.65 -5.88
C LEU A 80 -3.62 -12.55 -6.43
N TYR A 81 -2.35 -12.89 -6.65
CA TYR A 81 -1.33 -12.00 -7.19
C TYR A 81 -1.09 -10.79 -6.30
N HIS A 82 -0.72 -11.02 -5.04
CA HIS A 82 -0.29 -9.92 -4.18
C HIS A 82 0.97 -9.26 -4.77
N GLU A 83 1.03 -7.94 -4.81
CA GLU A 83 2.09 -7.20 -5.49
C GLU A 83 2.71 -6.17 -4.54
N LEU A 84 4.03 -6.03 -4.57
CA LEU A 84 4.76 -4.98 -3.86
C LEU A 84 4.92 -3.78 -4.78
N TYR A 85 4.49 -2.62 -4.31
CA TYR A 85 4.63 -1.34 -4.98
C TYR A 85 5.43 -0.35 -4.14
N TYR A 86 6.00 0.63 -4.84
CA TYR A 86 6.51 1.86 -4.24
C TYR A 86 5.67 3.05 -4.71
N HIS A 87 5.20 3.83 -3.74
CA HIS A 87 4.43 5.04 -3.98
C HIS A 87 5.29 6.27 -3.69
N PHE A 88 5.35 7.22 -4.62
CA PHE A 88 5.94 8.54 -4.40
C PHE A 88 4.88 9.50 -3.86
N LEU A 89 5.25 10.29 -2.85
CA LEU A 89 4.34 11.31 -2.32
C LEU A 89 3.95 12.34 -3.36
N GLY A 90 2.66 12.68 -3.38
CA GLY A 90 2.06 13.65 -4.28
C GLY A 90 1.82 13.14 -5.70
N THR A 91 1.96 11.83 -5.94
CA THR A 91 1.67 11.19 -7.24
C THR A 91 0.36 10.42 -7.21
N ASP A 92 -0.22 10.15 -8.39
CA ASP A 92 -1.40 9.30 -8.47
C ASP A 92 -1.02 7.82 -8.28
N GLN A 93 -1.93 7.01 -7.72
CA GLN A 93 -1.69 5.58 -7.50
C GLN A 93 -1.39 4.79 -8.80
N SER A 94 -1.78 5.32 -9.95
CA SER A 94 -1.47 4.75 -11.26
C SER A 94 0.00 4.92 -11.66
N GLU A 95 0.74 5.83 -11.01
CA GLU A 95 2.16 6.09 -11.22
C GLU A 95 3.06 5.22 -10.31
N ASP A 96 2.46 4.45 -9.40
CA ASP A 96 3.17 3.58 -8.48
C ASP A 96 4.04 2.55 -9.21
N ILE A 97 5.27 2.38 -8.74
CA ILE A 97 6.24 1.47 -9.34
C ILE A 97 5.98 0.05 -8.81
N LEU A 98 5.66 -0.88 -9.71
CA LEU A 98 5.64 -2.31 -9.39
C LEU A 98 7.06 -2.78 -9.10
N CYS A 99 7.36 -3.10 -7.84
CA CYS A 99 8.67 -3.55 -7.40
C CYS A 99 8.80 -5.07 -7.46
N TRP A 100 7.73 -5.80 -7.12
CA TRP A 100 7.74 -7.25 -7.13
C TRP A 100 6.36 -7.86 -7.37
N ARG A 101 6.35 -8.95 -8.15
CA ARG A 101 5.22 -9.88 -8.29
C ARG A 101 5.73 -11.27 -8.59
N ASP A 102 4.95 -12.28 -8.22
CA ASP A 102 5.18 -13.66 -8.64
C ASP A 102 3.92 -14.21 -9.33
N SER A 103 3.97 -14.29 -10.66
CA SER A 103 2.85 -14.81 -11.46
C SER A 103 2.77 -16.33 -11.46
N GLU A 104 3.85 -17.03 -11.10
CA GLU A 104 3.88 -18.49 -11.04
C GLU A 104 3.28 -19.00 -9.73
N ASN A 105 3.37 -18.20 -8.66
CA ASN A 105 2.82 -18.51 -7.34
C ASN A 105 1.73 -17.51 -6.92
N PRO A 106 0.53 -17.53 -7.55
CA PRO A 106 -0.51 -16.51 -7.38
C PRO A 106 -1.08 -16.40 -5.96
N LYS A 107 -0.84 -17.38 -5.10
CA LYS A 107 -1.32 -17.39 -3.70
C LYS A 107 -0.31 -16.83 -2.72
N PHE A 108 0.92 -16.56 -3.14
CA PHE A 108 1.93 -15.99 -2.26
C PHE A 108 1.52 -14.56 -1.88
N MET A 109 1.75 -14.26 -0.61
CA MET A 109 1.64 -12.92 -0.08
C MET A 109 3.04 -12.39 0.15
N PHE A 110 3.16 -11.08 0.24
CA PHE A 110 4.46 -10.43 0.36
C PHE A 110 4.40 -9.39 1.44
N ARG A 111 5.49 -9.25 2.18
CA ARG A 111 5.70 -8.10 3.06
C ARG A 111 7.05 -7.49 2.74
N GLY A 112 7.06 -6.17 2.57
CA GLY A 112 8.29 -5.39 2.55
C GLY A 112 8.65 -4.91 3.95
N SER A 113 9.94 -4.74 4.19
CA SER A 113 10.48 -3.85 5.22
C SER A 113 11.61 -3.01 4.63
N VAL A 114 11.81 -1.83 5.20
CA VAL A 114 13.03 -1.04 4.99
C VAL A 114 13.93 -1.29 6.20
N THR A 115 15.17 -1.67 5.92
CA THR A 115 16.19 -1.92 6.93
C THR A 115 16.89 -0.62 7.31
N ASP A 116 17.55 -0.62 8.48
CA ASP A 116 18.22 0.58 9.03
C ASP A 116 19.31 1.16 8.11
N ASP A 117 19.90 0.35 7.21
CA ASP A 117 20.85 0.83 6.20
C ASP A 117 20.19 1.33 4.89
N GLY A 118 18.85 1.44 4.89
CA GLY A 118 18.04 1.93 3.77
C GLY A 118 17.74 0.90 2.69
N LYS A 119 18.11 -0.38 2.88
CA LYS A 119 17.79 -1.44 1.91
C LYS A 119 16.40 -2.01 2.12
N VAL A 120 15.81 -2.51 1.04
CA VAL A 120 14.51 -3.20 1.06
C VAL A 120 14.71 -4.69 1.27
N SER A 121 14.01 -5.26 2.24
CA SER A 121 13.87 -6.72 2.41
C SER A 121 12.45 -7.14 2.03
N LEU A 122 12.36 -8.26 1.31
CA LEU A 122 11.09 -8.86 0.90
C LEU A 122 10.92 -10.22 1.56
N TYR A 123 9.77 -10.43 2.17
CA TYR A 123 9.34 -11.70 2.78
C TYR A 123 8.13 -12.23 2.03
N VAL A 124 8.04 -13.55 1.92
CA VAL A 124 6.92 -14.30 1.32
C VAL A 124 6.15 -15.04 2.40
#